data_AF-A0A926VJH5-F1
#
_entry.id   AF-A0A926VJH5-F1
#
_cell.length_a   1.000
_cell.length_b   1.000
_cell.length_c   1.000
_cell.angle_alpha   90.00
_cell.angle_beta   90.00
_cell.angle_gamma   90.00
#
_symmetry.space_group_name_H-M   'P 1'
#
loop_
_entity.id
_entity.type
_entity.pdbx_description
1 polymer ?
#
loop_
_entity_poly.entity_id
_entity_poly.type
_entity_poly.pdbx_seq_one_letter_code
_entity_poly.pdbx_strand_id
1 'polypeptide(L)'
;MKTFSKKLWNQIGLSLSILTGVGIATAQSAVAATFTVAGYTWDSDNSVVGGSIVSGSEVINHFTASFLPGNSEIANRTVGAILGFDPGSSVNIGDVNNPTVPGTIDLNWGAGMSLTNAAGNDFVVYENGGWGRPEAYAVAVRKVGQSSFTQFRYEFSDGFETNVFATGFDLSDFGIGNEEAIDAIRITKLIPTDTVSGSDGQGFLGGGSNPQTGSWGGGSYTNDMFDPDATFVVALQKPKPVPEPTSALALLTFGAVTAAALQRKNQSKVKG
;
A
#
# COMPACT_ATOMS: atom_id res chain seq x y z
N MET A 1 -62.07 21.63 15.65
CA MET A 1 -62.51 22.50 16.76
C MET A 1 -62.69 21.65 18.02
N LYS A 2 -61.68 21.60 18.90
CA LYS A 2 -61.82 21.33 20.33
C LYS A 2 -60.69 22.08 21.02
N THR A 3 -61.09 22.80 22.05
CA THR A 3 -60.46 23.95 22.69
C THR A 3 -59.39 23.54 23.69
N PHE A 4 -58.31 24.33 23.74
CA PHE A 4 -57.37 24.36 24.85
C PHE A 4 -58.04 24.93 26.10
N SER A 5 -57.71 24.39 27.28
CA SER A 5 -57.84 25.12 28.55
C SER A 5 -56.49 25.07 29.29
N LYS A 6 -56.06 26.27 29.70
CA LYS A 6 -54.86 26.57 30.49
C LYS A 6 -55.26 26.70 31.96
N LYS A 7 -54.41 26.17 32.84
CA LYS A 7 -54.08 26.56 34.24
C LYS A 7 -53.78 25.25 34.99
N LEU A 8 -52.62 25.07 35.59
CA LEU A 8 -52.15 25.88 36.70
C LEU A 8 -50.61 25.87 36.80
N TRP A 9 -50.08 27.04 37.11
CA TRP A 9 -48.68 27.35 37.36
C TRP A 9 -48.28 27.01 38.81
N ASN A 10 -46.95 27.03 39.02
CA ASN A 10 -46.19 27.20 40.29
C ASN A 10 -45.87 25.90 41.04
N GLN A 11 -44.65 25.63 41.53
CA GLN A 11 -43.47 26.50 41.72
C GLN A 11 -42.25 25.64 42.13
N ILE A 12 -41.05 26.18 41.84
CA ILE A 12 -39.80 26.10 42.63
C ILE A 12 -39.07 24.75 42.74
N GLY A 13 -37.79 24.77 42.34
CA GLY A 13 -36.75 23.99 43.02
C GLY A 13 -35.55 23.56 42.17
N LEU A 14 -34.61 24.48 41.96
CA LEU A 14 -33.16 24.27 42.13
C LEU A 14 -32.56 22.85 41.93
N SER A 15 -31.78 22.66 40.86
CA SER A 15 -30.36 22.21 40.88
C SER A 15 -29.87 21.98 39.44
N LEU A 16 -29.00 22.83 38.90
CA LEU A 16 -27.52 22.80 39.04
C LEU A 16 -26.89 21.56 38.37
N SER A 17 -26.46 21.78 37.12
CA SER A 17 -25.23 21.26 36.52
C SER A 17 -25.03 19.74 36.49
N ILE A 18 -25.55 19.08 35.46
CA ILE A 18 -24.84 17.91 34.92
C ILE A 18 -23.79 18.47 33.96
N LEU A 19 -22.62 18.79 34.53
CA LEU A 19 -21.39 18.86 33.77
C LEU A 19 -21.10 17.42 33.32
N THR A 20 -21.59 17.04 32.14
CA THR A 20 -21.02 15.90 31.43
C THR A 20 -19.58 16.28 31.11
N GLY A 21 -18.68 15.89 32.02
CA GLY A 21 -17.26 15.83 31.74
C GLY A 21 -17.09 14.85 30.58
N VAL A 22 -17.16 15.38 29.36
CA VAL A 22 -16.51 14.78 28.22
C VAL A 22 -15.04 14.87 28.58
N GLY A 23 -14.54 13.83 29.24
CA GLY A 23 -13.12 13.57 29.31
C GLY A 23 -12.68 13.40 27.88
N ILE A 24 -12.28 14.51 27.25
CA ILE A 24 -11.37 14.48 26.12
C ILE A 24 -10.09 13.94 26.75
N ALA A 25 -10.01 12.63 26.89
CA ALA A 25 -8.74 11.96 26.87
C ALA A 25 -8.17 12.37 25.51
N THR A 26 -7.34 13.41 25.51
CA THR A 26 -6.40 13.63 24.43
C THR A 26 -5.56 12.37 24.45
N ALA A 27 -5.98 11.36 23.68
CA ALA A 27 -5.13 10.28 23.29
C ALA A 27 -3.97 10.98 22.61
N GLN A 28 -2.90 11.18 23.38
CA GLN A 28 -1.64 11.63 22.84
C GLN A 28 -1.23 10.47 21.95
N SER A 29 -1.57 10.58 20.66
CA SER A 29 -1.15 9.62 19.67
C SER A 29 0.35 9.46 19.87
N ALA A 30 0.77 8.24 20.22
CA ALA A 30 2.18 7.93 20.28
C ALA A 30 2.77 8.37 18.94
N VAL A 31 3.86 9.15 18.99
CA VAL A 31 4.57 9.53 17.78
C VAL A 31 5.13 8.24 17.20
N ALA A 32 4.85 7.97 15.92
CA ALA A 32 5.39 6.83 15.21
C ALA A 32 6.92 6.82 15.31
N ALA A 33 7.53 5.66 15.55
CA ALA A 33 8.97 5.56 15.52
C ALA A 33 9.51 5.76 14.09
N THR A 34 10.62 6.49 13.99
CA THR A 34 11.34 6.70 12.74
C THR A 34 12.51 5.73 12.65
N PHE A 35 12.70 5.14 11.47
CA PHE A 35 13.75 4.17 11.18
C PHE A 35 14.58 4.64 10.00
N THR A 36 15.88 4.31 10.02
CA THR A 36 16.77 4.49 8.88
C THR A 36 17.45 3.17 8.58
N VAL A 37 17.28 2.64 7.36
CA VAL A 37 17.86 1.36 6.92
C VAL A 37 18.31 1.48 5.47
N ALA A 38 19.58 1.14 5.21
CA ALA A 38 20.17 1.09 3.88
C ALA A 38 19.97 2.40 3.09
N GLY A 39 20.07 3.55 3.77
CA GLY A 39 19.94 4.88 3.18
C GLY A 39 18.52 5.46 3.13
N TYR A 40 17.50 4.67 3.46
CA TYR A 40 16.10 5.10 3.48
C TYR A 40 15.61 5.42 4.88
N THR A 41 14.85 6.51 5.03
CA THR A 41 14.27 6.92 6.32
C THR A 41 12.74 6.99 6.20
N TRP A 42 12.03 6.40 7.16
CA TRP A 42 10.57 6.29 7.17
C TRP A 42 10.02 6.14 8.59
N ASP A 43 8.72 6.40 8.75
CA ASP A 43 7.99 6.24 10.02
C ASP A 43 7.24 4.89 10.05
N SER A 44 7.11 4.25 11.22
CA SER A 44 6.42 2.96 11.38
C SER A 44 5.00 2.95 10.83
N ASP A 45 4.30 4.08 10.93
CA ASP A 45 2.95 4.29 10.41
C ASP A 45 2.85 4.24 8.87
N ASN A 46 3.97 4.33 8.15
CA ASN A 46 4.00 4.28 6.69
C ASN A 46 4.06 2.85 6.13
N SER A 47 4.17 1.85 7.00
CA SER A 47 4.29 0.45 6.61
C SER A 47 3.01 -0.04 5.95
N VAL A 48 3.14 -0.99 5.00
CA VAL A 48 1.97 -1.77 4.58
C VAL A 48 1.42 -2.55 5.77
N VAL A 49 0.12 -2.82 5.76
CA VAL A 49 -0.61 -3.41 6.90
C VAL A 49 -1.53 -4.56 6.50
N GLY A 50 -1.75 -4.74 5.20
CA GLY A 50 -2.60 -5.79 4.64
C GLY A 50 -1.97 -6.38 3.39
N GLY A 51 -2.32 -7.63 3.11
CA GLY A 51 -1.79 -8.34 1.95
C GLY A 51 -2.41 -9.72 1.76
N SER A 52 -2.05 -10.37 0.68
CA SER A 52 -2.51 -11.72 0.36
C SER A 52 -1.55 -12.41 -0.61
N ILE A 53 -1.47 -13.75 -0.52
CA ILE A 53 -0.84 -14.56 -1.56
C ILE A 53 -1.79 -14.63 -2.76
N VAL A 54 -1.29 -14.25 -3.93
CA VAL A 54 -2.05 -14.25 -5.20
C VAL A 54 -1.88 -15.58 -5.94
N SER A 55 -0.64 -16.09 -5.99
CA SER A 55 -0.29 -17.36 -6.65
C SER A 55 1.00 -17.94 -6.10
N GLY A 56 1.26 -19.22 -6.39
CA GLY A 56 2.48 -19.92 -5.99
C GLY A 56 2.54 -20.20 -4.49
N SER A 57 1.40 -20.40 -3.83
CA SER A 57 1.34 -20.71 -2.38
C SER A 57 2.17 -21.94 -1.99
N GLU A 58 2.36 -22.87 -2.93
CA GLU A 58 3.14 -24.09 -2.78
C GLU A 58 4.66 -23.86 -2.77
N VAL A 59 5.12 -22.71 -3.27
CA VAL A 59 6.53 -22.30 -3.21
C VAL A 59 6.76 -21.19 -2.19
N ILE A 60 5.71 -20.63 -1.58
CA ILE A 60 5.84 -19.55 -0.61
C ILE A 60 6.08 -20.11 0.79
N ASN A 61 7.22 -19.77 1.37
CA ASN A 61 7.64 -20.20 2.71
C ASN A 61 7.96 -18.97 3.57
N HIS A 62 8.07 -19.15 4.89
CA HIS A 62 8.44 -18.07 5.80
C HIS A 62 9.61 -18.48 6.69
N PHE A 63 10.32 -17.48 7.20
CA PHE A 63 11.44 -17.62 8.11
C PHE A 63 11.59 -16.34 8.94
N THR A 64 12.48 -16.34 9.93
CA THR A 64 12.69 -15.15 10.78
C THR A 64 13.34 -14.02 9.98
N ALA A 65 12.73 -12.84 10.01
CA ALA A 65 13.30 -11.65 9.37
C ALA A 65 14.63 -11.25 10.03
N SER A 66 15.58 -10.76 9.21
CA SER A 66 16.82 -10.14 9.71
C SER A 66 16.61 -8.69 10.16
N PHE A 67 15.39 -8.19 10.05
CA PHE A 67 15.06 -6.78 10.18
C PHE A 67 15.38 -6.22 11.57
N LEU A 68 16.07 -5.06 11.58
CA LEU A 68 16.38 -4.17 12.71
C LEU A 68 16.16 -4.82 14.09
N PRO A 69 17.11 -5.64 14.57
CA PRO A 69 16.88 -6.59 15.66
C PRO A 69 16.10 -6.03 16.85
N GLY A 70 14.95 -6.66 17.16
CA GLY A 70 14.21 -6.46 18.41
C GLY A 70 13.07 -5.42 18.40
N ASN A 71 12.70 -4.86 17.24
CA ASN A 71 11.62 -3.88 17.17
C ASN A 71 10.23 -4.52 17.19
N SER A 72 9.64 -4.67 18.38
CA SER A 72 8.27 -5.15 18.54
C SER A 72 7.22 -4.26 17.89
N GLU A 73 7.52 -2.97 17.65
CA GLU A 73 6.62 -2.01 17.02
C GLU A 73 6.28 -2.37 15.57
N ILE A 74 7.23 -2.95 14.85
CA ILE A 74 7.11 -3.26 13.42
C ILE A 74 7.08 -4.77 13.14
N ALA A 75 7.16 -5.61 14.17
CA ALA A 75 7.08 -7.07 14.02
C ALA A 75 5.78 -7.53 13.34
N ASN A 76 4.64 -6.86 13.61
CA ASN A 76 3.37 -7.15 12.94
C ASN A 76 3.23 -6.50 11.54
N ARG A 77 4.29 -5.84 11.06
CA ARG A 77 4.34 -5.15 9.76
C ARG A 77 5.32 -5.81 8.78
N THR A 78 6.01 -6.88 9.19
CA THR A 78 6.82 -7.66 8.25
C THR A 78 5.92 -8.34 7.22
N VAL A 79 6.46 -8.58 6.03
CA VAL A 79 5.71 -9.18 4.91
C VAL A 79 5.11 -10.52 5.34
N GLY A 80 5.84 -11.35 6.08
CA GLY A 80 5.31 -12.61 6.59
C GLY A 80 4.17 -12.44 7.59
N ALA A 81 4.29 -11.51 8.53
CA ALA A 81 3.20 -11.22 9.47
C ALA A 81 1.94 -10.73 8.75
N ILE A 82 2.09 -9.87 7.74
CA ILE A 82 0.99 -9.35 6.92
C ILE A 82 0.28 -10.47 6.13
N LEU A 83 1.02 -11.47 5.69
CA LEU A 83 0.49 -12.62 4.96
C LEU A 83 -0.06 -13.72 5.87
N GLY A 84 -0.06 -13.51 7.19
CA GLY A 84 -0.67 -14.40 8.18
C GLY A 84 0.28 -15.40 8.84
N PHE A 85 1.60 -15.25 8.65
CA PHE A 85 2.62 -15.98 9.39
C PHE A 85 2.94 -15.28 10.73
N ASP A 86 3.97 -15.78 11.43
CA ASP A 86 4.35 -15.25 12.74
C ASP A 86 4.84 -13.80 12.67
N PRO A 87 4.59 -12.96 13.69
CA PRO A 87 5.18 -11.63 13.80
C PRO A 87 6.70 -11.67 13.68
N GLY A 88 7.28 -10.77 12.89
CA GLY A 88 8.73 -10.72 12.63
C GLY A 88 9.21 -11.74 11.60
N SER A 89 8.31 -12.35 10.82
CA SER A 89 8.68 -13.25 9.72
C SER A 89 8.84 -12.51 8.39
N SER A 90 9.83 -12.93 7.61
CA SER A 90 9.96 -12.65 6.18
C SER A 90 9.33 -13.78 5.38
N VAL A 91 9.12 -13.54 4.09
CA VAL A 91 8.59 -14.54 3.16
C VAL A 91 9.53 -14.72 2.00
N ASN A 92 9.90 -15.96 1.76
CA ASN A 92 10.50 -16.36 0.50
C ASN A 92 9.38 -16.49 -0.53
N ILE A 93 9.40 -15.65 -1.57
CA ILE A 93 8.38 -15.63 -2.63
C ILE A 93 8.74 -16.62 -3.76
N GLY A 94 9.64 -17.58 -3.49
CA GLY A 94 10.04 -18.63 -4.41
C GLY A 94 10.55 -19.90 -3.73
N ASP A 95 11.07 -20.78 -4.56
CA ASP A 95 11.71 -22.01 -4.13
C ASP A 95 12.86 -22.29 -5.10
N VAL A 96 14.07 -22.37 -4.57
CA VAL A 96 15.28 -22.72 -5.32
C VAL A 96 15.15 -24.06 -6.06
N ASN A 97 14.31 -24.97 -5.57
CA ASN A 97 14.03 -26.25 -6.22
C ASN A 97 12.97 -26.15 -7.33
N ASN A 98 12.21 -25.05 -7.36
CA ASN A 98 11.18 -24.77 -8.37
C ASN A 98 11.34 -23.36 -8.95
N PRO A 99 12.48 -23.06 -9.63
CA PRO A 99 12.82 -21.71 -10.06
C PRO A 99 11.86 -21.16 -11.13
N THR A 100 11.08 -22.00 -11.80
CA THR A 100 10.16 -21.61 -12.87
C THR A 100 8.72 -21.32 -12.42
N VAL A 101 8.38 -21.59 -11.15
CA VAL A 101 7.03 -21.31 -10.61
C VAL A 101 7.07 -19.97 -9.88
N PRO A 102 6.39 -18.92 -10.37
CA PRO A 102 6.39 -17.62 -9.71
C PRO A 102 5.44 -17.61 -8.51
N GLY A 103 6.00 -17.32 -7.33
CA GLY A 103 5.23 -16.83 -6.21
C GLY A 103 4.86 -15.36 -6.44
N THR A 104 3.65 -14.98 -6.04
CA THR A 104 3.17 -13.59 -6.17
C THR A 104 2.33 -13.21 -4.96
N ILE A 105 2.59 -12.01 -4.43
CA ILE A 105 1.88 -11.45 -3.27
C ILE A 105 1.37 -10.04 -3.59
N ASP A 106 0.26 -9.66 -2.95
CA ASP A 106 -0.26 -8.29 -2.92
C ASP A 106 -0.06 -7.70 -1.53
N LEU A 107 0.28 -6.41 -1.46
CA LEU A 107 0.47 -5.64 -0.24
C LEU A 107 -0.24 -4.28 -0.36
N ASN A 108 -0.76 -3.75 0.75
CA ASN A 108 -1.45 -2.46 0.81
C ASN A 108 -1.37 -1.81 2.20
N TRP A 109 -1.68 -0.51 2.27
CA TRP A 109 -1.72 0.29 3.51
C TRP A 109 -3.03 0.19 4.29
N GLY A 110 -3.87 -0.78 3.97
CA GLY A 110 -5.17 -0.98 4.57
C GLY A 110 -6.30 -0.45 3.69
N ALA A 111 -7.52 -0.88 3.99
CA ALA A 111 -8.70 -0.52 3.22
C ALA A 111 -8.89 1.01 3.19
N GLY A 112 -9.03 1.55 1.98
CA GLY A 112 -9.26 2.99 1.79
C GLY A 112 -8.02 3.85 2.05
N MET A 113 -6.82 3.29 2.07
CA MET A 113 -5.56 4.04 2.16
C MET A 113 -4.81 4.01 0.83
N SER A 114 -4.08 5.07 0.53
CA SER A 114 -3.29 5.21 -0.70
C SER A 114 -1.97 5.94 -0.49
N LEU A 115 -0.99 5.62 -1.33
CA LEU A 115 0.28 6.33 -1.45
C LEU A 115 0.24 7.23 -2.68
N THR A 116 0.41 8.53 -2.48
CA THR A 116 0.48 9.54 -3.55
C THR A 116 1.88 9.55 -4.15
N ASN A 117 1.98 9.61 -5.48
CA ASN A 117 3.22 9.82 -6.21
C ASN A 117 3.81 11.20 -5.90
N ALA A 118 5.10 11.22 -5.61
CA ALA A 118 5.88 12.41 -5.39
C ALA A 118 7.22 12.34 -6.15
N ALA A 119 8.11 13.30 -5.90
CA ALA A 119 9.41 13.30 -6.56
C ALA A 119 10.35 12.26 -5.94
N GLY A 120 10.91 11.39 -6.78
CA GLY A 120 11.87 10.36 -6.40
C GLY A 120 11.16 9.10 -5.87
N ASN A 121 11.90 8.28 -5.12
CA ASN A 121 11.36 7.03 -4.60
C ASN A 121 10.20 7.30 -3.62
N ASP A 122 9.09 6.59 -3.81
CA ASP A 122 7.86 6.73 -3.02
C ASP A 122 7.70 5.61 -2.00
N PHE A 123 8.24 4.42 -2.29
CA PHE A 123 8.25 3.29 -1.38
C PHE A 123 9.52 2.47 -1.54
N VAL A 124 9.79 1.62 -0.55
CA VAL A 124 10.96 0.73 -0.52
C VAL A 124 10.50 -0.67 -0.22
N VAL A 125 11.06 -1.63 -0.94
CA VAL A 125 10.98 -3.05 -0.64
C VAL A 125 12.32 -3.47 -0.03
N TYR A 126 12.25 -4.07 1.15
CA TYR A 126 13.38 -4.69 1.83
C TYR A 126 13.34 -6.19 1.65
N GLU A 127 14.46 -6.74 1.22
CA GLU A 127 14.67 -8.17 1.02
C GLU A 127 15.77 -8.65 1.96
N ASN A 128 15.54 -9.77 2.63
CA ASN A 128 16.53 -10.41 3.48
C ASN A 128 17.61 -11.05 2.58
N GLY A 129 18.88 -10.84 2.84
CA GLY A 129 19.91 -11.38 1.97
C GLY A 129 21.32 -11.32 2.52
N GLY A 130 22.21 -12.08 1.90
CA GLY A 130 23.65 -12.02 2.16
C GLY A 130 24.32 -10.92 1.35
N TRP A 131 25.38 -10.30 1.88
CA TRP A 131 26.19 -9.35 1.13
C TRP A 131 26.58 -9.92 -0.25
N GLY A 132 26.42 -9.13 -1.31
CA GLY A 132 26.78 -9.56 -2.66
C GLY A 132 25.72 -10.41 -3.37
N ARG A 133 24.55 -10.63 -2.76
CA ARG A 133 23.53 -11.58 -3.25
C ARG A 133 22.10 -11.00 -3.14
N PRO A 134 21.76 -9.88 -3.79
CA PRO A 134 20.37 -9.46 -3.93
C PRO A 134 19.62 -10.48 -4.79
N GLU A 135 18.35 -10.76 -4.50
CA GLU A 135 17.55 -11.77 -5.20
C GLU A 135 16.57 -11.13 -6.19
N ALA A 136 16.08 -11.95 -7.11
CA ALA A 136 15.37 -11.51 -8.30
C ALA A 136 13.85 -11.42 -8.06
N TYR A 137 13.33 -10.21 -7.87
CA TYR A 137 11.89 -9.93 -7.83
C TYR A 137 11.51 -8.72 -8.69
N ALA A 138 10.24 -8.60 -9.07
CA ALA A 138 9.69 -7.41 -9.71
C ALA A 138 8.42 -6.94 -9.02
N VAL A 139 8.13 -5.65 -9.21
CA VAL A 139 7.01 -4.96 -8.60
C VAL A 139 6.05 -4.46 -9.66
N ALA A 140 4.75 -4.54 -9.40
CA ALA A 140 3.73 -3.81 -10.12
C ALA A 140 2.87 -3.03 -9.11
N VAL A 141 2.22 -1.95 -9.54
CA VAL A 141 1.38 -1.13 -8.66
C VAL A 141 -0.03 -1.01 -9.20
N ARG A 142 -1.01 -0.77 -8.32
CA ARG A 142 -2.40 -0.53 -8.73
C ARG A 142 -2.80 0.89 -8.38
N LYS A 143 -3.14 1.66 -9.41
CA LYS A 143 -3.66 3.02 -9.26
C LYS A 143 -5.02 3.01 -8.56
N VAL A 144 -5.24 3.97 -7.67
CA VAL A 144 -6.52 4.15 -6.96
C VAL A 144 -7.67 4.21 -7.96
N GLY A 145 -8.71 3.40 -7.71
CA GLY A 145 -9.91 3.33 -8.55
C GLY A 145 -9.77 2.45 -9.80
N GLN A 146 -8.62 1.81 -10.01
CA GLN A 146 -8.43 0.79 -11.04
C GLN A 146 -8.48 -0.62 -10.43
N SER A 147 -8.80 -1.62 -11.25
CA SER A 147 -8.79 -3.03 -10.85
C SER A 147 -7.53 -3.78 -11.30
N SER A 148 -6.84 -3.28 -12.31
CA SER A 148 -5.64 -3.88 -12.88
C SER A 148 -4.37 -3.25 -12.31
N PHE A 149 -3.38 -4.08 -12.06
CA PHE A 149 -2.01 -3.63 -11.81
C PHE A 149 -1.34 -3.16 -13.11
N THR A 150 -0.31 -2.33 -12.97
CA THR A 150 0.64 -2.00 -14.04
C THR A 150 1.41 -3.24 -14.50
N GLN A 151 2.20 -3.09 -15.56
CA GLN A 151 3.23 -4.08 -15.88
C GLN A 151 4.25 -4.17 -14.74
N PHE A 152 4.81 -5.37 -14.55
CA PHE A 152 5.89 -5.60 -13.59
C PHE A 152 7.17 -4.92 -14.03
N ARG A 153 7.87 -4.31 -13.08
CA ARG A 153 9.14 -3.61 -13.23
C ARG A 153 10.15 -4.18 -12.23
N TYR A 154 11.32 -4.53 -12.74
CA TYR A 154 12.49 -4.90 -11.97
C TYR A 154 13.40 -3.69 -11.80
N GLU A 155 13.96 -3.51 -10.61
CA GLU A 155 14.96 -2.46 -10.31
C GLU A 155 16.10 -3.03 -9.47
N PHE A 156 17.30 -2.47 -9.64
CA PHE A 156 18.44 -2.83 -8.80
C PHE A 156 18.24 -2.32 -7.38
N SER A 157 18.76 -3.06 -6.40
CA SER A 157 18.86 -2.54 -5.04
C SER A 157 19.73 -1.29 -4.98
N ASP A 158 19.35 -0.33 -4.14
CA ASP A 158 20.07 0.92 -3.92
C ASP A 158 21.10 0.78 -2.80
N GLY A 159 20.80 -0.07 -1.81
CA GLY A 159 21.59 -0.20 -0.59
C GLY A 159 21.54 -1.58 0.03
N PHE A 160 22.51 -1.84 0.89
CA PHE A 160 22.56 -3.02 1.75
C PHE A 160 23.00 -2.63 3.16
N GLU A 161 22.25 -3.07 4.17
CA GLU A 161 22.57 -2.86 5.58
C GLU A 161 21.96 -3.99 6.41
N THR A 162 22.64 -4.48 7.44
CA THR A 162 22.07 -5.45 8.41
C THR A 162 21.40 -6.67 7.74
N ASN A 163 22.05 -7.24 6.72
CA ASN A 163 21.52 -8.39 5.96
C ASN A 163 20.17 -8.13 5.27
N VAL A 164 19.88 -6.87 4.92
CA VAL A 164 18.78 -6.53 4.04
C VAL A 164 19.24 -5.68 2.87
N PHE A 165 18.77 -6.02 1.68
CA PHE A 165 18.81 -5.14 0.51
C PHE A 165 17.60 -4.22 0.53
N ALA A 166 17.79 -2.98 0.09
CA ALA A 166 16.71 -2.01 -0.08
C ALA A 166 16.63 -1.58 -1.54
N THR A 167 15.45 -1.72 -2.12
CA THR A 167 15.13 -1.25 -3.47
C THR A 167 14.01 -0.23 -3.36
N GLY A 168 14.32 1.03 -3.65
CA GLY A 168 13.34 2.11 -3.76
C GLY A 168 12.67 2.08 -5.12
N PHE A 169 11.43 2.55 -5.17
CA PHE A 169 10.64 2.62 -6.38
C PHE A 169 9.98 3.99 -6.50
N ASP A 170 10.20 4.68 -7.62
CA ASP A 170 9.52 5.92 -8.00
C ASP A 170 8.22 5.57 -8.77
N LEU A 171 7.06 6.04 -8.32
CA LEU A 171 5.78 5.72 -8.95
C LEU A 171 5.66 6.31 -10.36
N SER A 172 6.42 7.36 -10.67
CA SER A 172 6.50 7.94 -12.01
C SER A 172 7.04 6.93 -13.02
N ASP A 173 7.92 6.01 -12.60
CA ASP A 173 8.45 4.95 -13.46
C ASP A 173 7.39 3.91 -13.85
N PHE A 174 6.29 3.83 -13.09
CA PHE A 174 5.11 3.01 -13.39
C PHE A 174 4.07 3.76 -14.23
N GLY A 175 4.35 5.01 -14.62
CA GLY A 175 3.43 5.88 -15.34
C GLY A 175 2.34 6.48 -14.45
N ILE A 176 2.55 6.53 -13.13
CA ILE A 176 1.65 7.23 -12.21
C ILE A 176 1.95 8.72 -12.30
N GLY A 177 0.96 9.55 -12.59
CA GLY A 177 1.14 10.99 -12.67
C GLY A 177 1.41 11.62 -11.31
N ASN A 178 1.97 12.84 -11.31
CA ASN A 178 2.11 13.63 -10.08
C ASN A 178 0.73 13.81 -9.41
N GLU A 179 0.68 13.70 -8.08
CA GLU A 179 -0.56 13.72 -7.26
C GLU A 179 -1.54 12.56 -7.50
N GLU A 180 -1.29 11.68 -8.48
CA GLU A 180 -2.01 10.42 -8.57
C GLU A 180 -1.52 9.47 -7.47
N ALA A 181 -2.33 8.46 -7.14
CA ALA A 181 -2.04 7.58 -6.03
C ALA A 181 -2.26 6.11 -6.38
N ILE A 182 -1.56 5.24 -5.66
CA ILE A 182 -1.74 3.79 -5.70
C ILE A 182 -2.37 3.29 -4.40
N ASP A 183 -3.13 2.20 -4.47
CA ASP A 183 -3.73 1.55 -3.29
C ASP A 183 -3.17 0.15 -3.00
N ALA A 184 -2.33 -0.39 -3.90
CA ALA A 184 -1.69 -1.67 -3.71
C ALA A 184 -0.39 -1.80 -4.50
N ILE A 185 0.49 -2.64 -3.98
CA ILE A 185 1.74 -3.11 -4.57
C ILE A 185 1.59 -4.62 -4.78
N ARG A 186 2.08 -5.13 -5.90
CA ARG A 186 2.20 -6.55 -6.20
C ARG A 186 3.65 -6.89 -6.39
N ILE A 187 4.13 -7.92 -5.71
CA ILE A 187 5.51 -8.40 -5.80
C ILE A 187 5.47 -9.82 -6.33
N THR A 188 6.31 -10.10 -7.32
CA THR A 188 6.52 -11.44 -7.86
C THR A 188 8.00 -11.75 -7.86
N LYS A 189 8.36 -13.02 -7.65
CA LYS A 189 9.71 -13.45 -8.04
C LYS A 189 9.86 -13.38 -9.55
N LEU A 190 11.10 -13.16 -9.99
CA LEU A 190 11.47 -13.45 -11.37
C LEU A 190 11.69 -14.94 -11.54
N ILE A 191 11.64 -15.39 -12.78
CA ILE A 191 12.06 -16.73 -13.19
C ILE A 191 13.25 -16.63 -14.17
N PRO A 192 14.05 -17.69 -14.35
CA PRO A 192 15.27 -17.63 -15.17
C PRO A 192 15.07 -17.20 -16.63
N THR A 193 13.86 -17.33 -17.16
CA THR A 193 13.52 -16.95 -18.54
C THR A 193 12.97 -15.53 -18.67
N ASP A 194 12.76 -14.82 -17.56
CA ASP A 194 12.28 -13.44 -17.61
C ASP A 194 13.31 -12.52 -18.22
N THR A 195 12.82 -11.54 -18.97
CA THR A 195 13.62 -10.49 -19.60
C THR A 195 13.08 -9.12 -19.23
N VAL A 196 13.95 -8.11 -19.27
CA VAL A 196 13.64 -6.72 -18.93
C VAL A 196 13.91 -5.78 -20.09
N SER A 197 13.22 -4.63 -20.09
CA SER A 197 13.25 -3.65 -21.17
C SER A 197 14.54 -2.83 -21.24
N GLY A 198 15.22 -2.60 -20.11
CA GLY A 198 16.45 -1.84 -20.04
C GLY A 198 17.65 -2.67 -20.48
N SER A 199 18.51 -2.07 -21.31
CA SER A 199 19.77 -2.70 -21.75
C SER A 199 20.80 -2.82 -20.63
N ASP A 200 20.60 -2.08 -19.54
CA ASP A 200 21.37 -2.14 -18.31
C ASP A 200 21.01 -3.35 -17.44
N GLY A 201 19.89 -4.03 -17.71
CA GLY A 201 19.45 -5.20 -16.96
C GLY A 201 18.37 -4.92 -15.92
N GLN A 202 17.69 -3.76 -15.98
CA GLN A 202 16.49 -3.44 -15.19
C GLN A 202 15.34 -2.93 -16.08
N GLY A 203 14.18 -2.62 -15.51
CA GLY A 203 13.01 -2.09 -16.22
C GLY A 203 11.83 -3.07 -16.29
N PHE A 204 10.92 -2.85 -17.24
CA PHE A 204 9.69 -3.63 -17.34
C PHE A 204 9.94 -5.05 -17.84
N LEU A 205 9.25 -6.03 -17.24
CA LEU A 205 9.32 -7.43 -17.65
C LEU A 205 8.76 -7.65 -19.07
N GLY A 206 9.27 -8.65 -19.79
CA GLY A 206 8.91 -8.94 -21.18
C GLY A 206 9.72 -8.14 -22.22
N GLY A 207 10.88 -7.64 -21.82
CA GLY A 207 11.82 -6.95 -22.70
C GLY A 207 12.77 -7.89 -23.45
N GLY A 208 14.00 -7.42 -23.71
CA GLY A 208 15.00 -8.14 -24.50
C GLY A 208 16.32 -8.43 -23.79
N SER A 209 16.51 -7.91 -22.59
CA SER A 209 17.74 -8.07 -21.81
C SER A 209 17.52 -9.00 -20.63
N ASN A 210 18.58 -9.68 -20.18
CA ASN A 210 18.50 -10.46 -18.94
C ASN A 210 18.56 -9.53 -17.72
N PRO A 211 17.75 -9.78 -16.67
CA PRO A 211 17.91 -9.11 -15.38
C PRO A 211 19.33 -9.29 -14.82
N GLN A 212 19.86 -8.26 -14.17
CA GLN A 212 21.17 -8.28 -13.52
C GLN A 212 21.08 -7.82 -12.07
N THR A 213 21.99 -8.23 -11.21
CA THR A 213 22.01 -7.91 -9.77
C THR A 213 22.49 -6.49 -9.44
N GLY A 214 22.84 -5.70 -10.47
CA GLY A 214 23.35 -4.34 -10.31
C GLY A 214 24.67 -4.26 -9.52
N SER A 215 24.91 -3.10 -8.92
CA SER A 215 26.15 -2.79 -8.19
C SER A 215 26.36 -3.65 -6.94
N TRP A 216 25.30 -4.28 -6.42
CA TRP A 216 25.34 -5.01 -5.16
C TRP A 216 25.47 -6.53 -5.32
N GLY A 217 25.36 -7.11 -6.51
CA GLY A 217 25.51 -8.56 -6.70
C GLY A 217 26.43 -9.01 -7.84
N GLY A 218 27.18 -8.09 -8.46
CA GLY A 218 28.30 -8.46 -9.32
C GLY A 218 27.97 -9.02 -10.71
N GLY A 219 26.72 -8.96 -11.19
CA GLY A 219 26.37 -9.31 -12.58
C GLY A 219 25.10 -10.14 -12.76
N SER A 220 25.19 -11.27 -13.45
CA SER A 220 24.01 -12.09 -13.76
C SER A 220 23.50 -12.85 -12.53
N TYR A 221 22.18 -13.06 -12.48
CA TYR A 221 21.57 -13.94 -11.50
C TYR A 221 21.99 -15.41 -11.68
N THR A 222 22.20 -16.08 -10.55
CA THR A 222 22.36 -17.54 -10.48
C THR A 222 21.05 -18.19 -10.05
N ASN A 223 20.91 -19.51 -10.20
CA ASN A 223 19.63 -20.20 -9.96
C ASN A 223 19.12 -20.07 -8.51
N ASP A 224 20.04 -19.94 -7.56
CA ASP A 224 19.82 -19.75 -6.12
C ASP A 224 19.58 -18.29 -5.73
N MET A 225 19.17 -17.46 -6.68
CA MET A 225 18.81 -16.06 -6.47
C MET A 225 17.42 -15.75 -7.07
N PHE A 226 16.63 -16.78 -7.38
CA PHE A 226 15.25 -16.69 -7.91
C PHE A 226 14.22 -17.12 -6.84
N ASP A 227 14.51 -16.76 -5.61
CA ASP A 227 13.79 -17.10 -4.38
C ASP A 227 13.75 -15.89 -3.42
N PRO A 228 13.26 -14.72 -3.89
CA PRO A 228 13.38 -13.46 -3.17
C PRO A 228 12.73 -13.48 -1.80
N ASP A 229 13.52 -13.09 -0.82
CA ASP A 229 13.25 -13.08 0.62
C ASP A 229 12.60 -11.77 1.10
N ALA A 230 11.42 -11.44 0.58
CA ALA A 230 10.71 -10.20 0.93
C ALA A 230 10.41 -10.09 2.44
N THR A 231 10.89 -9.01 3.03
CA THR A 231 10.94 -8.82 4.49
C THR A 231 10.05 -7.69 4.97
N PHE A 232 10.16 -6.52 4.34
CA PHE A 232 9.44 -5.32 4.77
C PHE A 232 9.11 -4.43 3.56
N VAL A 233 7.95 -3.77 3.59
CA VAL A 233 7.60 -2.78 2.55
C VAL A 233 7.02 -1.55 3.23
N VAL A 234 7.50 -0.38 2.83
CA VAL A 234 7.16 0.88 3.50
C VAL A 234 7.09 2.02 2.51
N ALA A 235 6.15 2.93 2.74
CA ALA A 235 6.10 4.19 2.01
C ALA A 235 7.09 5.22 2.60
N LEU A 236 7.74 5.98 1.72
CA LEU A 236 8.60 7.10 2.08
C LEU A 236 7.81 8.38 2.36
N GLN A 237 6.51 8.37 2.03
CA GLN A 237 5.55 9.39 2.45
C GLN A 237 4.38 8.76 3.19
N LYS A 238 3.75 9.56 4.06
CA LYS A 238 2.62 9.11 4.84
C LYS A 238 1.45 8.70 3.94
N PRO A 239 1.01 7.43 3.96
CA PRO A 239 -0.21 7.01 3.27
C PRO A 239 -1.41 7.80 3.78
N LYS A 240 -2.32 8.17 2.88
CA LYS A 240 -3.49 8.99 3.18
C LYS A 240 -4.76 8.23 2.86
N PRO A 241 -5.89 8.55 3.51
CA PRO A 241 -7.18 8.06 3.07
C PRO A 241 -7.42 8.40 1.59
N VAL A 242 -7.88 7.41 0.83
CA VAL A 242 -8.39 7.61 -0.52
C VAL A 242 -9.52 8.64 -0.43
N PRO A 243 -9.45 9.75 -1.19
CA PRO A 243 -10.54 10.73 -1.18
C PRO A 243 -11.85 10.04 -1.56
N GLU A 244 -12.86 10.17 -0.70
CA GLU A 244 -14.22 9.77 -1.06
C GLU A 244 -14.57 10.44 -2.40
N PRO A 245 -15.19 9.73 -3.35
CA PRO A 245 -15.66 10.34 -4.57
C PRO A 245 -16.62 11.46 -4.17
N THR A 246 -16.13 12.70 -4.24
CA THR A 246 -16.87 13.86 -3.76
C THR A 246 -18.23 13.84 -4.44
N SER A 247 -19.27 14.06 -3.65
CA SER A 247 -20.67 14.01 -4.06
C SER A 247 -21.05 15.02 -5.15
N ALA A 248 -20.09 15.66 -5.82
CA ALA A 248 -20.27 16.45 -7.02
C ALA A 248 -20.94 15.65 -8.15
N LEU A 249 -20.65 14.34 -8.26
CA LEU A 249 -21.42 13.46 -9.16
C LEU A 249 -22.85 13.25 -8.66
N ALA A 250 -23.04 13.09 -7.34
CA ALA A 250 -24.38 12.99 -6.76
C ALA A 250 -25.21 14.27 -7.00
N LEU A 251 -24.59 15.45 -6.86
CA LEU A 251 -25.22 16.75 -7.11
C LEU A 251 -25.59 16.94 -8.60
N LEU A 252 -24.78 16.44 -9.53
CA LEU A 252 -25.10 16.43 -10.97
C LEU A 252 -26.25 15.46 -11.30
N THR A 253 -26.32 14.28 -10.67
CA THR A 253 -27.46 13.36 -10.84
C THR A 253 -28.76 13.91 -10.23
N PHE A 254 -28.73 14.55 -9.06
CA PHE A 254 -29.93 15.17 -8.48
C PHE A 254 -30.35 16.46 -9.21
N GLY A 255 -29.40 17.22 -9.76
CA GLY A 255 -29.67 18.41 -10.58
C GLY A 255 -30.32 18.08 -11.93
N ALA A 256 -29.87 17.03 -12.61
CA ALA A 256 -30.46 16.59 -13.87
C ALA A 256 -31.90 16.04 -13.70
N VAL A 257 -32.16 15.30 -12.60
CA VAL A 257 -33.49 14.78 -12.29
C VAL A 257 -34.48 15.91 -11.93
N THR A 258 -34.03 16.94 -11.20
CA THR A 258 -34.88 18.11 -10.89
C THR A 258 -35.15 18.99 -12.11
N ALA A 259 -34.18 19.21 -13.00
CA ALA A 259 -34.38 19.96 -14.24
C ALA A 259 -35.37 19.27 -15.20
N ALA A 260 -35.27 17.95 -15.36
CA ALA A 260 -36.19 17.17 -16.19
C ALA A 260 -37.63 17.13 -15.63
N ALA A 261 -37.79 17.07 -14.30
CA ALA A 261 -39.10 17.14 -13.64
C ALA A 261 -39.77 18.51 -13.76
N LEU A 262 -38.98 19.60 -13.69
CA LEU A 262 -39.46 20.97 -13.89
C LEU A 262 -39.86 21.25 -15.35
N GLN A 263 -39.10 20.73 -16.33
CA GLN A 263 -39.48 20.86 -17.75
C GLN A 263 -40.80 20.14 -18.09
N ARG A 264 -41.06 18.95 -17.53
CA ARG A 264 -42.33 18.23 -17.77
C ARG A 264 -43.56 18.95 -17.20
N LYS A 265 -43.42 19.62 -16.05
CA LYS A 265 -44.52 20.36 -15.40
C LYS A 265 -44.94 21.63 -16.17
N ASN A 266 -44.00 22.24 -16.90
CA ASN A 266 -44.31 23.40 -17.73
C ASN A 266 -44.95 23.03 -19.07
N GLN A 267 -44.64 21.85 -19.64
CA GLN A 267 -45.30 21.39 -20.87
C GLN A 267 -46.75 20.93 -20.67
N SER A 268 -47.13 20.48 -19.46
CA SER A 268 -48.51 20.06 -19.16
C SER A 268 -49.48 21.22 -18.92
N LYS A 269 -48.98 22.46 -18.70
CA LYS A 269 -49.82 23.65 -18.50
C LYS A 269 -50.21 24.39 -19.79
N VAL A 270 -49.60 24.04 -20.92
CA VAL A 270 -49.84 24.72 -22.21
C VAL A 270 -50.91 24.01 -23.06
N LYS A 271 -51.44 22.87 -22.58
CA LYS A 271 -52.44 22.05 -23.29
C LYS A 271 -53.82 21.98 -22.61
N GLY A 272 -54.15 22.95 -21.75
CA GLY A 272 -55.45 23.04 -21.08
C GLY A 272 -56.16 24.34 -21.43
#